data_AF-A0A1G0E581-F1
#
_entry.id   AF-A0A1G0E581-F1
#
_cell.length_a   1.000
_cell.length_b   1.000
_cell.length_c   1.000
_cell.angle_alpha   90.00
_cell.angle_beta   90.00
_cell.angle_gamma   90.00
#
_symmetry.space_group_name_H-M   'P 1'
#
loop_
_entity.id
_entity.type
_entity.pdbx_description
1 polymer ?
#
loop_
_entity_poly.entity_id
_entity_poly.type
_entity_poly.pdbx_seq_one_letter_code
_entity_poly.pdbx_strand_id
1 'polypeptide(L)'
;MISRETVMQTLKCFPNQYPQMLEEKFPHVLEKIVKLWNSPDGEAYFNDLLQPNGRGGGRFDRGGFPEKAWHEILQLSQLYRKPRPKPAR
;
A
#
# COMPACT_ATOMS: atom_id res chain seq x y z
N MET A 1 16.61 -3.93 2.31
CA MET A 1 15.97 -3.76 0.99
C MET A 1 15.16 -5.02 0.73
N ILE A 2 13.83 -4.91 0.71
CA ILE A 2 12.97 -6.03 0.30
C ILE A 2 13.10 -6.19 -1.23
N SER A 3 13.30 -7.41 -1.71
CA SER A 3 13.37 -7.69 -3.15
C SER A 3 12.01 -7.46 -3.81
N ARG A 4 12.01 -6.91 -5.03
CA ARG A 4 10.80 -6.68 -5.84
C ARG A 4 9.92 -7.93 -5.95
N GLU A 5 10.52 -9.09 -6.11
CA GLU A 5 9.81 -10.38 -6.16
C GLU A 5 9.05 -10.67 -4.86
N THR A 6 9.66 -10.43 -3.71
CA THR A 6 9.03 -10.62 -2.39
C THR A 6 7.86 -9.66 -2.19
N VAL A 7 8.00 -8.41 -2.61
CA VAL A 7 6.91 -7.42 -2.58
C VAL A 7 5.75 -7.92 -3.44
N MET A 8 6.01 -8.33 -4.68
CA MET A 8 4.97 -8.81 -5.59
C MET A 8 4.27 -10.07 -5.09
N GLN A 9 5.02 -11.04 -4.54
CA GLN A 9 4.45 -12.25 -3.96
C GLN A 9 3.58 -11.95 -2.74
N THR A 10 4.02 -11.02 -1.89
CA THR A 10 3.30 -10.66 -0.66
C THR A 10 2.02 -9.89 -1.00
N LEU A 11 2.14 -8.82 -1.80
CA LEU A 11 1.02 -7.96 -2.17
C LEU A 11 0.07 -8.62 -3.18
N LYS A 12 0.45 -9.75 -3.76
CA LYS A 12 -0.27 -10.47 -4.84
C LYS A 12 -0.66 -9.53 -5.99
N CYS A 13 0.18 -8.55 -6.28
CA CYS A 13 -0.05 -7.56 -7.32
C CYS A 13 0.65 -7.96 -8.62
N PHE A 14 0.04 -7.62 -9.75
CA PHE A 14 0.66 -7.81 -11.07
C PHE A 14 1.80 -6.80 -11.29
N PRO A 15 2.74 -7.05 -12.23
CA PRO A 15 3.80 -6.10 -12.58
C PRO A 15 3.28 -4.69 -12.89
N ASN A 16 2.10 -4.60 -13.52
CA ASN A 16 1.44 -3.34 -13.89
C ASN A 16 0.79 -2.61 -12.70
N GLN A 17 0.73 -3.27 -11.53
CA GLN A 17 0.16 -2.76 -10.29
C GLN A 17 1.25 -2.59 -9.22
N TYR A 18 2.52 -2.71 -9.63
CA TYR A 18 3.65 -2.59 -8.74
C TYR A 18 3.83 -1.13 -8.31
N PRO A 19 3.95 -0.84 -7.00
CA PRO A 19 4.04 0.51 -6.51
C PRO A 19 5.48 1.06 -6.67
N GLN A 20 5.81 1.47 -7.89
CA GLN A 20 7.13 2.00 -8.24
C GLN A 20 7.43 3.30 -7.48
N MET A 21 6.43 4.17 -7.33
CA MET A 21 6.62 5.44 -6.64
C MET A 21 6.86 5.23 -5.14
N LEU A 22 6.16 4.27 -4.53
CA LEU A 22 6.44 3.91 -3.13
C LEU A 22 7.82 3.28 -2.96
N GLU A 23 8.26 2.41 -3.88
CA GLU A 23 9.60 1.83 -3.80
C GLU A 23 10.70 2.89 -3.89
N GLU A 24 10.57 3.83 -4.82
CA GLU A 24 11.60 4.83 -5.12
C GLU A 24 11.62 5.99 -4.12
N LYS A 25 10.46 6.51 -3.72
CA LYS A 25 10.35 7.70 -2.86
C LYS A 25 10.03 7.37 -1.41
N PHE A 26 9.35 6.25 -1.14
CA PHE A 26 8.85 5.90 0.19
C PHE A 26 9.12 4.44 0.56
N PRO A 27 10.37 3.95 0.46
CA PRO A 27 10.68 2.54 0.68
C PRO A 27 10.24 2.05 2.06
N HIS A 28 10.31 2.90 3.10
CA HIS A 28 9.84 2.58 4.44
C HIS A 28 8.32 2.34 4.52
N VAL A 29 7.52 3.03 3.70
CA VAL A 29 6.07 2.83 3.64
C VAL A 29 5.79 1.49 2.98
N LEU A 30 6.45 1.20 1.85
CA LEU A 30 6.33 -0.07 1.16
C LEU A 30 6.72 -1.25 2.06
N GLU A 31 7.86 -1.16 2.76
CA GLU A 31 8.31 -2.19 3.71
C GLU A 31 7.29 -2.42 4.82
N LYS A 32 6.68 -1.34 5.34
CA LYS A 32 5.66 -1.44 6.39
C LYS A 32 4.36 -2.05 5.88
N ILE A 33 3.93 -1.68 4.67
CA ILE A 33 2.78 -2.32 4.00
C ILE A 33 3.02 -3.83 3.88
N VAL A 34 4.18 -4.23 3.35
CA VAL A 34 4.53 -5.66 3.16
C VAL A 34 4.54 -6.40 4.50
N LYS A 35 5.11 -5.81 5.56
CA LYS A 35 5.11 -6.40 6.91
C LYS A 35 3.70 -6.55 7.49
N LEU A 36 2.83 -5.57 7.27
CA LEU A 36 1.47 -5.55 7.83
C LEU A 36 0.45 -6.25 6.92
N TRP A 37 0.83 -6.67 5.71
CA TRP A 37 -0.08 -7.26 4.72
C TRP A 37 -0.76 -8.55 5.17
N ASN A 38 -0.10 -9.33 6.04
CA ASN A 38 -0.68 -10.54 6.63
C ASN A 38 -1.24 -10.32 8.05
N SER A 39 -1.17 -9.10 8.58
CA SER A 39 -1.72 -8.73 9.89
C SER A 39 -3.06 -7.98 9.71
N PRO A 40 -4.04 -8.12 10.62
CA PRO A 40 -5.20 -7.24 10.68
C PRO A 40 -4.84 -5.74 10.78
N ASP A 41 -3.63 -5.42 11.27
CA ASP A 41 -3.14 -4.04 11.37
C ASP A 41 -2.89 -3.38 10.01
N GLY A 42 -2.83 -4.16 8.93
CA GLY A 42 -2.66 -3.66 7.56
C GLY A 42 -3.78 -2.71 7.16
N GLU A 43 -5.03 -3.04 7.48
CA GLU A 43 -6.19 -2.19 7.19
C GLU A 43 -6.13 -0.87 7.95
N ALA A 44 -5.80 -0.92 9.24
CA ALA A 44 -5.63 0.26 10.07
C ALA A 44 -4.52 1.17 9.53
N TYR A 45 -3.41 0.59 9.06
CA TYR A 45 -2.31 1.32 8.46
C TYR A 45 -2.69 1.99 7.14
N PHE A 46 -3.46 1.31 6.28
CA PHE A 46 -3.97 1.94 5.06
C PHE A 46 -4.93 3.10 5.35
N ASN A 47 -5.80 2.96 6.35
CA ASN A 47 -6.69 4.03 6.77
C ASN A 47 -5.92 5.23 7.35
N ASP A 48 -4.80 5.01 8.04
CA ASP A 48 -3.91 6.08 8.51
C ASP A 48 -3.20 6.80 7.36
N LEU A 49 -2.74 6.05 6.35
CA LEU A 49 -2.11 6.63 5.16
C LEU A 49 -3.10 7.41 4.29
N LEU A 50 -4.32 6.92 4.13
CA LEU A 50 -5.38 7.51 3.31
C LEU A 50 -6.18 8.59 4.05
N GLN A 51 -5.84 8.92 5.30
CA GLN A 51 -6.52 9.96 6.03
C GLN A 51 -6.21 11.35 5.45
N PRO A 52 -7.23 12.21 5.24
CA PRO A 52 -7.05 13.54 4.65
C PRO A 52 -6.18 14.48 5.50
N ASN A 53 -6.06 14.22 6.81
CA ASN A 53 -5.18 14.93 7.76
C ASN A 53 -4.02 14.04 8.28
N GLY A 54 -3.86 12.81 7.78
CA GLY A 54 -2.83 11.87 8.21
C GLY A 54 -1.49 12.08 7.50
N ARG A 55 -0.51 11.21 7.77
CA ARG A 55 0.86 11.24 7.19
C ARG A 55 0.90 11.22 5.65
N GLY A 56 -0.21 10.90 5.00
CA GLY A 56 -0.35 10.88 3.55
C GLY A 56 -1.14 12.02 2.93
N GLY A 57 -1.73 12.90 3.74
CA GLY A 57 -2.31 14.19 3.37
C GLY A 57 -3.12 14.23 2.08
N GLY A 58 -4.45 14.18 2.19
CA GLY A 58 -5.40 14.55 1.12
C GLY A 58 -5.40 16.05 0.78
N ARG A 59 -4.25 16.71 0.88
CA ARG A 59 -4.03 18.10 0.49
C ARG A 59 -2.84 18.12 -0.45
N PHE A 60 -3.12 18.38 -1.72
CA PHE A 60 -2.16 18.44 -2.83
C PHE A 60 -0.99 19.42 -2.59
N ASP A 61 -1.08 20.31 -1.60
CA ASP A 61 -0.27 21.53 -1.64
C ASP A 61 0.78 21.65 -0.53
N ARG A 62 0.74 20.89 0.58
CA ARG A 62 1.68 21.09 1.71
C ARG A 62 1.96 19.80 2.50
N GLY A 63 2.76 18.88 1.94
CA GLY A 63 3.46 17.83 2.71
C GLY A 63 2.96 16.38 2.61
N GLY A 64 2.10 16.04 1.65
CA GLY A 64 1.52 14.69 1.46
C GLY A 64 2.26 13.79 0.45
N PHE A 65 1.68 12.61 0.18
CA PHE A 65 2.15 11.73 -0.91
C PHE A 65 1.91 12.39 -2.27
N PRO A 66 2.83 12.22 -3.25
CA PRO A 66 2.55 12.61 -4.62
C PRO A 66 1.34 11.82 -5.14
N GLU A 67 0.57 12.42 -6.07
CA GLU A 67 -0.65 11.84 -6.64
C GLU A 67 -0.45 10.37 -7.05
N LYS A 68 0.65 10.06 -7.75
CA LYS A 68 1.00 8.70 -8.16
C LYS A 68 1.14 7.73 -6.97
N ALA A 69 1.81 8.14 -5.89
CA ALA A 69 1.94 7.31 -4.68
C ALA A 69 0.60 7.14 -3.97
N TRP A 70 -0.24 8.18 -3.95
CA TRP A 70 -1.60 8.08 -3.40
C TRP A 70 -2.45 7.05 -4.16
N HIS A 71 -2.44 7.11 -5.50
CA HIS A 71 -3.12 6.12 -6.34
C HIS A 71 -2.60 4.70 -6.09
N GLU A 72 -1.29 4.52 -5.97
CA GLU A 72 -0.67 3.23 -5.63
C GLU A 72 -1.15 2.71 -4.26
N ILE A 73 -1.13 3.56 -3.21
CA ILE A 73 -1.62 3.19 -1.86
C ILE A 73 -3.10 2.83 -1.88
N LEU A 74 -3.91 3.64 -2.58
CA LEU A 74 -5.35 3.41 -2.71
C LEU A 74 -5.64 2.08 -3.42
N GLN A 75 -4.90 1.78 -4.47
CA GLN A 75 -5.01 0.50 -5.20
C GLN A 75 -4.60 -0.69 -4.33
N LEU A 76 -3.51 -0.55 -3.55
CA LEU A 76 -3.08 -1.58 -2.60
C LEU A 76 -4.10 -1.82 -1.49
N SER A 77 -4.71 -0.76 -0.96
CA SER A 77 -5.80 -0.85 0.02
C SER A 77 -7.00 -1.62 -0.53
N GLN A 78 -7.39 -1.34 -1.78
CA GLN A 78 -8.45 -2.09 -2.46
C GLN A 78 -8.08 -3.57 -2.66
N LEU A 79 -6.82 -3.86 -3.02
CA LEU A 79 -6.32 -5.23 -3.15
C LEU A 79 -6.31 -5.97 -1.81
N TYR A 80 -5.93 -5.29 -0.72
CA TYR A 80 -5.95 -5.84 0.63
C TYR A 80 -7.39 -6.15 1.09
N ARG A 81 -8.33 -5.24 0.80
CA ARG A 81 -9.75 -5.36 1.19
C ARG A 81 -10.54 -6.34 0.32
N LYS A 82 -10.07 -6.67 -0.89
CA LYS A 82 -10.71 -7.70 -1.71
C LYS A 82 -10.75 -8.99 -0.89
N PRO A 83 -11.95 -9.56 -0.64
CA PRO A 83 -12.05 -10.78 0.12
C PRO A 83 -11.22 -11.82 -0.62
N ARG A 84 -10.13 -12.30 0.03
CA ARG A 84 -9.47 -13.52 -0.41
C ARG A 84 -10.59 -14.55 -0.53
N PRO A 85 -10.77 -15.20 -1.69
CA PRO A 85 -11.86 -16.15 -1.85
C PRO A 85 -11.81 -17.08 -0.64
N LYS A 86 -12.87 -17.05 0.16
CA LYS A 86 -13.04 -17.96 1.29
C LYS A 86 -12.79 -19.34 0.69
N PRO A 87 -11.83 -20.14 1.20
CA PRO A 87 -11.79 -21.53 0.78
C PRO A 87 -13.17 -22.09 1.11
N ALA A 88 -13.92 -22.41 0.05
CA ALA A 88 -15.21 -23.07 0.18
C ALA A 88 -14.93 -24.35 0.98
N ARG A 89 -15.47 -24.40 2.20
CA ARG A 89 -15.37 -25.56 3.07
C ARG A 89 -16.49 -26.52 2.72
#